data_AF-A0A836JE33-F1
#
_entry.id   AF-A0A836JE33-F1
#
_cell.length_a   1.000
_cell.length_b   1.000
_cell.length_c   1.000
_cell.angle_alpha   90.00
_cell.angle_beta   90.00
_cell.angle_gamma   90.00
#
_symmetry.space_group_name_H-M   'P 1'
#
loop_
_entity.id
_entity.type
_entity.pdbx_description
1 polymer ?
#
loop_
_entity_poly.entity_id
_entity_poly.type
_entity_poly.pdbx_seq_one_letter_code
_entity_poly.pdbx_strand_id
1 'polypeptide(L)'
;MSKYQSKQDVLISASKSKLWNTLISKMSVRMLTDLESKKKTLSKLSVIGFNGAGTPLFYKRDRLKIPRYQNTYRLESYKAFHAVAVDQIIRDVMEIKLSTITSYQPDQTSKLCLEIASDVLKAVYKKDYDRYKIVTQVYIIQRFQQSMNTAFQCLWDVERDNYSYHVFENNHIYAWCCVFGIYYD
;
A
#
# COMPACT_ATOMS: atom_id res chain seq x y z
N MET A 1 -7.36 -34.69 -13.44
CA MET A 1 -7.62 -33.84 -12.26
C MET A 1 -6.61 -32.69 -12.25
N SER A 2 -7.11 -31.45 -12.23
CA SER A 2 -6.43 -30.20 -11.76
C SER A 2 -5.15 -29.76 -12.52
N LYS A 3 -5.00 -28.57 -13.11
CA LYS A 3 -5.74 -27.28 -13.13
C LYS A 3 -5.30 -26.55 -14.41
N TYR A 4 -6.24 -25.88 -15.09
CA TYR A 4 -5.98 -25.02 -16.24
C TYR A 4 -5.38 -23.68 -15.78
N GLN A 5 -4.10 -23.46 -16.11
CA GLN A 5 -3.50 -22.13 -16.23
C GLN A 5 -3.50 -21.77 -17.72
N SER A 6 -4.48 -20.99 -18.15
CA SER A 6 -4.52 -20.47 -19.52
C SER A 6 -5.14 -19.08 -19.53
N LYS A 7 -4.30 -18.06 -19.33
CA LYS A 7 -4.60 -16.66 -19.66
C LYS A 7 -3.34 -15.98 -20.22
N GLN A 8 -2.95 -16.41 -21.42
CA GLN A 8 -1.91 -15.91 -22.35
C GLN A 8 -2.26 -16.65 -23.66
N ASP A 9 -2.55 -16.09 -24.84
CA ASP A 9 -2.13 -14.86 -25.52
C ASP A 9 -3.17 -14.45 -26.57
N VAL A 10 -3.29 -13.15 -26.90
CA VAL A 10 -3.49 -12.68 -28.29
C VAL A 10 -2.86 -11.28 -28.41
N LEU A 11 -1.80 -11.18 -29.23
CA LEU A 11 -1.16 -9.94 -29.63
C LEU A 11 -1.90 -9.30 -30.82
N ILE A 12 -2.32 -8.05 -30.70
CA ILE A 12 -2.61 -7.18 -31.85
C ILE A 12 -1.94 -5.82 -31.62
N SER A 13 -1.07 -5.47 -32.56
CA SER A 13 -0.32 -4.22 -32.68
C SER A 13 -1.20 -3.10 -33.22
N ALA A 14 -1.20 -1.93 -32.56
CA ALA A 14 -1.45 -0.65 -33.22
C ALA A 14 -1.00 0.56 -32.36
N SER A 15 0.01 1.26 -32.90
CA SER A 15 0.26 2.71 -32.89
C SER A 15 -0.38 3.58 -31.79
N LYS A 16 0.45 4.13 -30.89
CA LYS A 16 0.10 5.25 -30.01
C LYS A 16 1.09 6.39 -30.23
N SER A 17 0.59 7.57 -30.59
CA SER A 17 1.31 8.81 -30.28
C SER A 17 0.36 9.94 -29.96
N LYS A 18 0.76 10.69 -28.91
CA LYS A 18 0.28 12.01 -28.48
C LYS A 18 -1.04 12.00 -27.71
N LEU A 19 -0.93 12.10 -26.37
CA LEU A 19 -1.80 12.88 -25.45
C LEU A 19 -1.45 12.57 -23.97
N TRP A 20 -0.18 12.69 -23.56
CA TRP A 20 0.26 12.44 -22.16
C TRP A 20 0.83 13.66 -21.43
N ASN A 21 0.77 14.86 -22.03
CA ASN A 21 1.50 16.02 -21.49
C ASN A 21 0.65 17.05 -20.72
N THR A 22 -0.59 16.75 -20.33
CA THR A 22 -1.49 17.75 -19.72
C THR A 22 -1.90 17.50 -18.26
N LEU A 23 -1.32 16.54 -17.55
CA LEU A 23 -1.71 16.24 -16.16
C LEU A 23 -0.61 16.34 -15.08
N ILE A 24 0.52 17.00 -15.37
CA ILE A 24 1.60 17.18 -14.37
C ILE A 24 1.60 18.60 -13.74
N SER A 25 0.71 19.51 -14.15
CA SER A 25 0.79 20.91 -13.72
C SER A 25 0.09 21.29 -12.39
N LYS A 26 -0.44 20.36 -11.58
CA LYS A 26 -1.33 20.72 -10.44
C LYS A 26 -0.93 20.29 -9.03
N MET A 27 0.30 19.86 -8.77
CA MET A 27 0.79 19.63 -7.40
C MET A 27 2.19 20.20 -7.20
N SER A 28 2.27 21.53 -7.02
CA SER A 28 3.43 22.22 -6.45
C SER A 28 3.00 22.81 -5.11
N VAL A 29 3.44 22.20 -4.01
CA VAL A 29 3.26 22.73 -2.66
C VAL A 29 4.57 23.37 -2.21
N ARG A 30 4.43 24.61 -1.76
CA ARG A 30 5.48 25.59 -1.46
C ARG A 30 6.35 25.19 -0.27
N MET A 31 7.65 25.39 -0.43
CA MET A 31 8.65 25.47 0.63
C MET A 31 8.37 26.67 1.54
N LEU A 32 8.52 26.48 2.85
CA LEU A 32 8.63 27.55 3.84
C LEU A 32 9.92 27.33 4.63
N THR A 33 10.71 28.38 4.66
CA THR A 33 12.04 28.49 5.23
C THR A 33 11.98 28.87 6.71
N ASP A 34 13.02 28.39 7.40
CA ASP A 34 13.75 29.04 8.48
C ASP A 34 13.29 28.85 9.92
N LEU A 35 14.17 28.20 10.71
CA LEU A 35 14.46 28.53 12.10
C LEU A 35 15.80 27.89 12.49
N GLU A 36 16.84 28.69 12.29
CA GLU A 36 18.20 28.55 12.78
C GLU A 36 18.26 28.30 14.30
N SER A 37 18.88 27.20 14.75
CA SER A 37 19.51 27.15 16.08
C SER A 37 20.67 26.13 16.20
N LYS A 38 21.88 26.69 16.07
CA LYS A 38 23.09 26.42 16.86
C LYS A 38 23.57 24.97 17.01
N LYS A 39 24.53 24.62 16.15
CA LYS A 39 25.58 23.63 16.44
C LYS A 39 26.26 23.97 17.77
N LYS A 40 26.12 23.11 18.78
CA LYS A 40 26.92 23.17 20.02
C LYS A 40 27.95 22.06 20.00
N THR A 41 29.19 22.42 19.67
CA THR A 41 30.38 21.64 20.03
C THR A 41 30.54 21.67 21.55
N LEU A 42 30.50 20.52 22.21
CA LEU A 42 30.90 20.39 23.61
C LEU A 42 32.10 19.45 23.68
N SER A 43 33.27 20.04 23.48
CA SER A 43 34.52 19.55 24.07
C SER A 43 34.88 20.51 25.20
N LYS A 44 34.82 20.03 26.45
CA LYS A 44 35.65 20.39 27.62
C LYS A 44 34.95 20.01 28.93
N LEU A 45 35.78 19.67 29.91
CA LEU A 45 35.55 19.22 31.30
C LEU A 45 35.59 17.69 31.45
N SER A 46 36.44 17.08 32.27
CA SER A 46 37.62 17.52 33.05
C SER A 46 38.22 16.29 33.72
N VAL A 47 39.54 16.30 33.91
CA VAL A 47 40.33 15.40 34.76
C VAL A 47 39.90 15.54 36.23
N ILE A 48 39.62 14.42 36.90
CA ILE A 48 39.76 14.10 38.35
C ILE A 48 39.66 12.56 38.39
N GLY A 49 40.49 11.73 39.01
CA GLY A 49 41.63 11.83 39.91
C GLY A 49 41.78 10.43 40.51
N PHE A 50 42.97 9.83 40.46
CA PHE A 50 43.25 8.57 41.16
C PHE A 50 43.17 8.82 42.67
N ASN A 51 42.42 7.97 43.41
CA ASN A 51 42.82 7.33 44.67
C ASN A 51 41.64 6.59 45.33
N GLY A 52 41.81 5.28 45.58
CA GLY A 52 41.17 4.55 46.69
C GLY A 52 39.79 3.90 46.45
N ALA A 53 39.72 2.61 46.75
CA ALA A 53 38.53 1.74 46.86
C ALA A 53 37.83 1.35 45.55
N GLY A 54 38.26 0.21 44.99
CA GLY A 54 37.60 -0.46 43.89
C GLY A 54 36.18 -0.91 44.25
N THR A 55 35.20 -0.20 43.72
CA THR A 55 33.89 -0.77 43.43
C THR A 55 33.97 -1.34 42.01
N PRO A 56 33.57 -2.60 41.77
CA PRO A 56 33.49 -3.09 40.40
C PRO A 56 32.44 -2.23 39.69
N LEU A 57 32.90 -1.47 38.69
CA LEU A 57 32.06 -0.97 37.61
C LEU A 57 31.49 -2.21 36.90
N PHE A 58 30.46 -2.80 37.49
CA PHE A 58 29.49 -3.54 36.73
C PHE A 58 28.95 -2.53 35.73
N TYR A 59 29.51 -2.55 34.51
CA TYR A 59 28.76 -2.16 33.33
C TYR A 59 27.52 -3.04 33.35
N LYS A 60 26.49 -2.54 34.04
CA LYS A 60 25.12 -2.87 33.74
C LYS A 60 25.07 -2.61 32.24
N ARG A 61 25.12 -3.69 31.45
CA ARG A 61 24.63 -3.68 30.08
C ARG A 61 23.16 -3.33 30.24
N ASP A 62 22.89 -2.04 30.43
CA ASP A 62 21.65 -1.45 30.01
C ASP A 62 21.50 -2.00 28.61
N ARG A 63 20.53 -2.90 28.45
CA ARG A 63 20.17 -3.48 27.17
C ARG A 63 20.05 -2.29 26.24
N LEU A 64 21.10 -2.06 25.45
CA LEU A 64 21.17 -0.95 24.53
C LEU A 64 19.88 -1.11 23.73
N LYS A 65 18.95 -0.17 23.90
CA LYS A 65 17.76 -0.10 23.07
C LYS A 65 18.31 -0.16 21.66
N ILE A 66 18.07 -1.29 20.98
CA ILE A 66 18.63 -1.58 19.67
C ILE A 66 18.36 -0.33 18.83
N PRO A 67 19.39 0.34 18.30
CA PRO A 67 19.19 1.52 17.48
C PRO A 67 18.20 1.14 16.37
N ARG A 68 17.02 1.75 16.37
CA ARG A 68 15.92 1.47 15.41
C ARG A 68 16.25 1.85 13.96
N TYR A 69 17.50 2.21 13.68
CA TYR A 69 17.96 2.87 12.45
C TYR A 69 19.18 2.17 11.84
N GLN A 70 19.33 0.86 12.03
CA GLN A 70 20.25 0.09 11.18
C GLN A 70 19.44 -0.65 10.12
N ASN A 71 19.86 -0.49 8.86
CA ASN A 71 19.33 -1.28 7.76
C ASN A 71 19.57 -2.76 8.07
N THR A 72 18.51 -3.56 8.04
CA THR A 72 18.59 -5.01 8.23
C THR A 72 19.20 -5.73 7.02
N TYR A 73 19.34 -5.03 5.87
CA TYR A 73 19.80 -5.53 4.56
C TYR A 73 19.09 -6.80 4.07
N ARG A 74 17.97 -7.14 4.68
CA ARG A 74 17.19 -8.32 4.35
C ARG A 74 16.36 -8.02 3.10
N LEU A 75 16.36 -8.91 2.13
CA LEU A 75 15.57 -8.78 0.89
C LEU A 75 14.21 -9.47 0.96
N GLU A 76 14.01 -10.36 1.92
CA GLU A 76 12.75 -11.10 2.07
C GLU A 76 11.81 -10.43 3.07
N SER A 77 10.51 -10.50 2.82
CA SER A 77 9.49 -10.05 3.76
C SER A 77 9.31 -11.04 4.92
N TYR A 78 9.05 -10.57 6.14
CA TYR A 78 8.61 -11.49 7.21
C TYR A 78 7.19 -11.99 6.97
N LYS A 79 6.37 -11.15 6.34
CA LYS A 79 4.96 -11.41 6.09
C LYS A 79 4.63 -11.05 4.66
N ALA A 80 4.77 -12.05 3.79
CA ALA A 80 4.43 -11.96 2.39
C ALA A 80 2.97 -11.59 2.18
N PHE A 81 2.68 -10.92 1.06
CA PHE A 81 1.33 -10.56 0.69
C PHE A 81 0.51 -11.80 0.36
N HIS A 82 -0.58 -12.02 1.09
CA HIS A 82 -1.44 -13.20 0.91
C HIS A 82 -2.73 -12.83 0.19
N ALA A 83 -2.78 -13.11 -1.12
CA ALA A 83 -3.92 -12.74 -1.98
C ALA A 83 -5.27 -13.27 -1.45
N VAL A 84 -5.34 -14.52 -0.98
CA VAL A 84 -6.61 -15.12 -0.49
C VAL A 84 -7.16 -14.41 0.74
N ALA A 85 -6.30 -13.96 1.66
CA ALA A 85 -6.77 -13.20 2.83
C ALA A 85 -7.25 -11.80 2.44
N VAL A 86 -6.63 -11.19 1.42
CA VAL A 86 -7.04 -9.88 0.90
C VAL A 86 -8.35 -10.02 0.12
N ASP A 87 -8.55 -11.11 -0.61
CA ASP A 87 -9.80 -11.40 -1.32
C ASP A 87 -11.01 -11.39 -0.36
N GLN A 88 -10.88 -12.07 0.78
CA GLN A 88 -11.90 -12.09 1.82
C GLN A 88 -12.19 -10.69 2.36
N ILE A 89 -11.15 -9.90 2.63
CA ILE A 89 -11.31 -8.51 3.09
C ILE A 89 -12.07 -7.67 2.06
N ILE A 90 -11.69 -7.78 0.78
CA ILE A 90 -12.35 -7.03 -0.29
C ILE A 90 -13.82 -7.43 -0.37
N ARG A 91 -14.10 -8.74 -0.37
CA ARG A 91 -15.46 -9.28 -0.44
C ARG A 91 -16.32 -8.78 0.72
N ASP A 92 -15.83 -8.87 1.96
CA ASP A 92 -16.57 -8.44 3.14
C ASP A 92 -16.89 -6.94 3.09
N VAL A 93 -15.91 -6.10 2.75
CA VAL A 93 -16.10 -4.64 2.68
C VAL A 93 -17.08 -4.27 1.56
N MET A 94 -16.96 -4.90 0.39
CA MET A 94 -17.86 -4.66 -0.73
C MET A 94 -19.29 -5.10 -0.39
N GLU A 95 -19.47 -6.28 0.18
CA GLU A 95 -20.79 -6.81 0.54
C GLU A 95 -21.49 -5.90 1.56
N ILE A 96 -20.78 -5.45 2.59
CA ILE A 96 -21.33 -4.56 3.62
C ILE A 96 -21.78 -3.22 3.03
N LYS A 97 -20.99 -2.62 2.14
CA LYS A 97 -21.23 -1.27 1.62
C LYS A 97 -22.20 -1.23 0.45
N LEU A 98 -22.15 -2.25 -0.43
CA LEU A 98 -22.86 -2.24 -1.71
C LEU A 98 -24.21 -2.97 -1.66
N SER A 99 -24.42 -3.90 -0.72
CA SER A 99 -25.70 -4.63 -0.58
C SER A 99 -26.87 -3.69 -0.22
N THR A 100 -26.59 -2.58 0.46
CA THR A 100 -27.61 -1.59 0.87
C THR A 100 -28.10 -0.72 -0.32
N ILE A 101 -27.41 -0.75 -1.46
CA ILE A 101 -27.70 0.17 -2.57
C ILE A 101 -28.89 -0.33 -3.39
N THR A 102 -29.95 0.48 -3.41
CA THR A 102 -31.17 0.19 -4.19
C THR A 102 -31.25 0.99 -5.50
N SER A 103 -30.51 2.10 -5.63
CA SER A 103 -30.47 2.87 -6.89
C SER A 103 -29.10 3.51 -7.11
N TYR A 104 -28.70 3.64 -8.38
CA TYR A 104 -27.43 4.28 -8.74
C TYR A 104 -27.60 5.80 -8.76
N GLN A 105 -26.77 6.51 -7.97
CA GLN A 105 -26.71 7.97 -7.94
C GLN A 105 -25.24 8.40 -8.11
N PRO A 106 -24.87 9.17 -9.15
CA PRO A 106 -23.47 9.43 -9.49
C PRO A 106 -22.70 10.16 -8.38
N ASP A 107 -23.30 11.19 -7.79
CA ASP A 107 -22.64 12.00 -6.75
C ASP A 107 -22.38 11.19 -5.48
N GLN A 108 -23.33 10.36 -5.07
CA GLN A 108 -23.20 9.50 -3.89
C GLN A 108 -22.22 8.35 -4.16
N THR A 109 -22.29 7.77 -5.36
CA THR A 109 -21.43 6.65 -5.75
C THR A 109 -19.96 7.06 -5.83
N SER A 110 -19.67 8.28 -6.28
CA SER A 110 -18.29 8.79 -6.30
C SER A 110 -17.68 8.86 -4.90
N LYS A 111 -18.43 9.36 -3.91
CA LYS A 111 -18.01 9.40 -2.51
C LYS A 111 -17.86 7.99 -1.94
N LEU A 112 -18.84 7.13 -2.20
CA LEU A 112 -18.81 5.74 -1.75
C LEU A 112 -17.61 4.97 -2.31
N CYS A 113 -17.23 5.22 -3.56
CA CYS A 113 -16.06 4.60 -4.18
C CYS A 113 -14.78 4.94 -3.40
N LEU A 114 -14.61 6.21 -3.02
CA LEU A 114 -13.48 6.65 -2.18
C LEU A 114 -13.54 6.04 -0.78
N GLU A 115 -14.72 5.95 -0.17
CA GLU A 115 -14.91 5.31 1.13
C GLU A 115 -14.51 3.84 1.10
N ILE A 116 -15.02 3.07 0.13
CA ILE A 116 -14.69 1.65 -0.06
C ILE A 116 -13.19 1.48 -0.27
N ALA A 117 -12.58 2.28 -1.15
CA ALA A 117 -11.14 2.23 -1.37
C ALA A 117 -10.37 2.46 -0.06
N SER A 118 -10.77 3.46 0.73
CA SER A 118 -10.15 3.78 2.01
C SER A 118 -10.34 2.67 3.06
N ASP A 119 -11.52 2.06 3.12
CA ASP A 119 -11.86 1.04 4.10
C ASP A 119 -11.15 -0.29 3.79
N VAL A 120 -11.10 -0.67 2.51
CA VAL A 120 -10.28 -1.80 2.04
C VAL A 120 -8.81 -1.56 2.37
N LEU A 121 -8.28 -0.38 2.04
CA LEU A 121 -6.89 -0.04 2.30
C LEU A 121 -6.56 -0.12 3.80
N LYS A 122 -7.41 0.44 4.67
CA LYS A 122 -7.25 0.33 6.13
C LYS A 122 -7.30 -1.12 6.61
N ALA A 123 -8.22 -1.93 6.08
CA ALA A 123 -8.37 -3.33 6.48
C ALA A 123 -7.16 -4.18 6.05
N VAL A 124 -6.59 -3.90 4.87
CA VAL A 124 -5.35 -4.54 4.40
C VAL A 124 -4.16 -4.08 5.23
N TYR A 125 -4.06 -2.79 5.58
CA TYR A 125 -3.00 -2.29 6.47
C TYR A 125 -3.01 -2.94 7.84
N LYS A 126 -4.18 -3.28 8.40
CA LYS A 126 -4.29 -4.04 9.67
C LYS A 126 -3.66 -5.45 9.60
N LYS A 127 -3.39 -5.97 8.40
CA LYS A 127 -2.67 -7.24 8.25
C LYS A 127 -1.15 -7.05 8.37
N ASP A 128 -0.62 -5.83 8.46
CA ASP A 128 0.80 -5.54 8.71
C ASP A 128 1.75 -6.30 7.75
N TYR A 129 1.49 -6.20 6.44
CA TYR A 129 2.40 -6.74 5.43
C TYR A 129 3.71 -5.93 5.42
N ASP A 130 4.83 -6.64 5.52
CA ASP A 130 6.15 -6.04 5.65
C ASP A 130 6.78 -5.81 4.26
N ARG A 131 7.37 -4.64 4.02
CA ARG A 131 8.05 -4.26 2.76
C ARG A 131 7.14 -4.16 1.52
N TYR A 132 5.84 -3.99 1.71
CA TYR A 132 4.88 -3.85 0.62
C TYR A 132 4.28 -2.45 0.53
N LYS A 133 4.13 -1.97 -0.71
CA LYS A 133 3.24 -0.86 -1.07
C LYS A 133 1.92 -1.43 -1.56
N ILE A 134 0.84 -0.97 -0.95
CA ILE A 134 -0.52 -1.43 -1.27
C ILE A 134 -1.21 -0.37 -2.12
N VAL A 135 -1.76 -0.77 -3.25
CA VAL A 135 -2.56 0.09 -4.15
C VAL A 135 -3.94 -0.50 -4.32
N THR A 136 -4.99 0.27 -4.04
CA THR A 136 -6.39 -0.15 -4.19
C THR A 136 -7.04 0.63 -5.33
N GLN A 137 -7.67 -0.07 -6.25
CA GLN A 137 -8.48 0.50 -7.34
C GLN A 137 -9.92 0.01 -7.20
N VAL A 138 -10.88 0.93 -7.26
CA VAL A 138 -12.32 0.64 -7.15
C VAL A 138 -13.05 1.31 -8.30
N TYR A 139 -13.95 0.56 -8.92
CA TYR A 139 -14.82 1.03 -9.99
C TYR A 139 -16.24 0.63 -9.64
N ILE A 140 -17.17 1.58 -9.72
CA ILE A 140 -18.61 1.35 -9.55
C ILE A 140 -19.30 1.93 -10.77
N ILE A 141 -20.14 1.12 -11.40
CA ILE A 141 -20.80 1.45 -12.65
C ILE A 141 -22.28 1.09 -12.54
N GLN A 142 -23.14 1.90 -13.15
CA GLN A 142 -24.55 1.57 -13.29
C GLN A 142 -24.75 0.32 -14.15
N ARG A 143 -25.64 -0.59 -13.73
CA ARG A 143 -26.01 -1.74 -14.54
C ARG A 143 -27.12 -1.35 -15.52
N PHE A 144 -26.76 -1.19 -16.79
CA PHE A 144 -27.72 -0.84 -17.85
C PHE A 144 -27.37 -1.57 -19.15
N GLN A 145 -27.65 -2.88 -19.20
CA GLN A 145 -27.46 -3.75 -20.38
C GLN A 145 -26.13 -3.52 -21.13
N GLN A 146 -25.06 -3.30 -20.39
CA GLN A 146 -23.73 -3.00 -20.91
C GLN A 146 -22.71 -4.04 -20.41
N SER A 147 -21.67 -4.27 -21.20
CA SER A 147 -20.56 -5.15 -20.83
C SER A 147 -19.33 -4.34 -20.43
N MET A 148 -18.66 -4.73 -19.36
CA MET A 148 -17.35 -4.19 -19.00
C MET A 148 -16.29 -5.28 -19.13
N ASN A 149 -15.15 -4.92 -19.72
CA ASN A 149 -13.93 -5.72 -19.69
C ASN A 149 -12.80 -4.89 -19.06
N THR A 150 -12.14 -5.44 -18.05
CA THR A 150 -11.04 -4.79 -17.35
C THR A 150 -9.81 -5.67 -17.44
N ALA A 151 -8.72 -5.09 -17.91
CA ALA A 151 -7.41 -5.72 -17.96
C ALA A 151 -6.36 -4.71 -17.49
N PHE A 152 -5.30 -5.22 -16.87
CA PHE A 152 -4.13 -4.46 -16.49
C PHE A 152 -2.89 -5.23 -16.92
N GLN A 153 -1.85 -4.50 -17.28
CA GLN A 153 -0.54 -5.03 -17.62
C GLN A 153 0.45 -4.50 -16.60
N CYS A 154 1.19 -5.40 -15.97
CA CYS A 154 2.14 -5.08 -14.93
C CYS A 154 3.48 -5.74 -15.27
N LEU A 155 4.57 -5.01 -15.05
CA LEU A 155 5.90 -5.57 -14.96
C LEU A 155 6.21 -5.69 -13.47
N TRP A 156 6.23 -6.92 -12.96
CA TRP A 156 6.33 -7.18 -11.53
C TRP A 156 7.10 -8.48 -11.27
N ASP A 157 7.50 -8.69 -10.02
CA ASP A 157 8.18 -9.91 -9.59
C ASP A 157 7.15 -11.02 -9.32
N VAL A 158 7.29 -12.16 -10.00
CA VAL A 158 6.37 -13.30 -9.90
C VAL A 158 6.34 -13.91 -8.49
N GLU A 159 7.44 -13.80 -7.75
CA GLU A 159 7.56 -14.41 -6.41
C GLU A 159 7.04 -13.49 -5.31
N ARG A 160 7.21 -12.18 -5.47
CA ARG A 160 6.97 -11.21 -4.39
C ARG A 160 5.69 -10.42 -4.58
N ASP A 161 5.37 -10.05 -5.80
CA ASP A 161 4.23 -9.19 -6.12
C ASP A 161 2.99 -10.02 -6.38
N ASN A 162 1.83 -9.51 -5.95
CA ASN A 162 0.58 -10.19 -6.21
C ASN A 162 -0.60 -9.21 -6.19
N TYR A 163 -1.76 -9.70 -6.61
CA TYR A 163 -3.00 -8.95 -6.64
C TYR A 163 -4.16 -9.81 -6.18
N SER A 164 -5.21 -9.14 -5.73
CA SER A 164 -6.50 -9.77 -5.47
C SER A 164 -7.59 -8.84 -5.98
N TYR A 165 -8.61 -9.41 -6.60
CA TYR A 165 -9.76 -8.63 -7.05
C TYR A 165 -11.05 -9.38 -6.77
N HIS A 166 -12.11 -8.61 -6.51
CA HIS A 166 -13.44 -9.12 -6.33
C HIS A 166 -14.43 -8.31 -7.16
N VAL A 167 -15.44 -9.00 -7.68
CA VAL A 167 -16.53 -8.41 -8.44
C VAL A 167 -17.81 -8.57 -7.64
N PHE A 168 -18.49 -7.45 -7.40
CA PHE A 168 -19.80 -7.44 -6.77
C PHE A 168 -20.83 -7.01 -7.80
N GLU A 169 -21.91 -7.78 -7.90
CA GLU A 169 -22.99 -7.51 -8.82
C GLU A 169 -24.31 -7.40 -8.07
N ASN A 170 -25.07 -6.36 -8.39
CA ASN A 170 -26.45 -6.19 -7.97
C ASN A 170 -27.31 -5.90 -9.21
N ASN A 171 -28.62 -5.81 -9.05
CA ASN A 171 -29.56 -5.48 -10.12
C ASN A 171 -29.33 -4.07 -10.70
N HIS A 172 -28.83 -3.14 -9.88
CA HIS A 172 -28.68 -1.73 -10.25
C HIS A 172 -27.23 -1.32 -10.53
N ILE A 173 -26.25 -2.04 -9.98
CA ILE A 173 -24.84 -1.67 -10.03
C ILE A 173 -23.95 -2.87 -10.32
N TYR A 174 -22.82 -2.57 -10.95
CA TYR A 174 -21.69 -3.46 -11.12
C TYR A 174 -20.47 -2.79 -10.48
N ALA A 175 -19.82 -3.48 -9.54
CA ALA A 175 -18.65 -2.95 -8.86
C ALA A 175 -17.47 -3.91 -8.96
N TRP A 176 -16.30 -3.36 -9.23
CA TRP A 176 -15.04 -4.09 -9.31
C TRP A 176 -14.04 -3.42 -8.37
N CYS A 177 -13.39 -4.22 -7.53
CA CYS A 177 -12.34 -3.76 -6.63
C CYS A 177 -11.11 -4.64 -6.81
N CYS A 178 -9.94 -4.02 -6.96
CA CYS A 178 -8.67 -4.70 -7.11
C CYS A 178 -7.63 -4.07 -6.19
N VAL A 179 -6.89 -4.92 -5.47
CA VAL A 179 -5.79 -4.53 -4.60
C VAL A 179 -4.51 -5.16 -5.12
N PHE A 180 -3.49 -4.34 -5.29
CA PHE A 180 -2.14 -4.73 -5.68
C PHE A 180 -1.24 -4.64 -4.45
N GLY A 181 -0.51 -5.72 -4.17
CA GLY A 181 0.60 -5.73 -3.23
C GLY A 181 1.91 -5.76 -4.00
N ILE A 182 2.63 -4.63 -3.99
CA ILE A 182 3.88 -4.45 -4.73
C ILE A 182 5.03 -4.34 -3.72
N TYR A 183 5.99 -5.22 -3.83
CA TYR A 183 7.23 -5.22 -3.07
C TYR A 183 8.07 -3.99 -3.44
N TYR A 184 8.52 -3.22 -2.45
CA TYR A 184 9.13 -1.92 -2.72
C TYR A 184 10.62 -1.80 -2.43
N ASP A 185 11.21 -2.72 -1.66
CA ASP A 185 12.55 -2.56 -1.06
C ASP A 185 13.62 -3.47 -1.66
#